data_AF-A0A0B2QUF2-F1
#
_entry.id   AF-A0A0B2QUF2-F1
#
_cell.length_a   1.000
_cell.length_b   1.000
_cell.length_c   1.000
_cell.angle_alpha   90.00
_cell.angle_beta   90.00
_cell.angle_gamma   90.00
#
_symmetry.space_group_name_H-M   'P 1'
#
loop_
_entity.id
_entity.type
_entity.pdbx_description
1 polymer ?
#
loop_
_entity_poly.entity_id
_entity_poly.type
_entity_poly.pdbx_seq_one_letter_code
_entity_poly.pdbx_strand_id
1 'polypeptide(L)' 'DYRLISLIGCAYKIVSKVLANRLALVLPHIIDERQTAFLKGRHILHGVMIANEVIAEAKFKNNPCMVFKVDFEK' A
#
# COMPACT_ATOMS: atom_id res chain seq x y z
N ASP A 1 -2.76 -17.68 15.47
CA ASP A 1 -2.12 -18.37 14.33
C ASP A 1 -0.68 -17.95 14.12
N TYR A 2 0.18 -18.88 13.71
CA TYR A 2 1.57 -18.60 13.36
C TYR A 2 1.68 -18.21 11.88
N ARG A 3 2.44 -17.14 11.58
CA ARG A 3 2.77 -16.77 10.20
C ARG A 3 4.06 -17.46 9.79
N LEU A 4 3.96 -18.47 8.92
CA LEU A 4 5.14 -19.12 8.32
C LEU A 4 5.98 -18.09 7.56
N ILE A 5 7.30 -18.13 7.77
CA ILE A 5 8.30 -17.34 7.06
C ILE A 5 9.16 -18.31 6.26
N SER A 6 9.34 -18.04 4.97
CA SER A 6 10.20 -18.86 4.13
C SER A 6 11.68 -18.49 4.32
N LEU A 7 12.48 -19.45 4.76
CA LEU A 7 13.94 -19.34 4.94
C LEU A 7 14.67 -19.77 3.66
N ILE A 8 14.36 -19.13 2.53
CA ILE A 8 15.01 -19.41 1.24
C ILE A 8 16.47 -18.92 1.27
N GLY A 9 17.35 -19.63 0.56
CA GLY A 9 18.77 -19.29 0.42
C GLY A 9 19.05 -17.89 -0.12
N CYS A 10 20.25 -17.38 0.15
CA CYS A 10 20.67 -16.02 -0.18
C CYS A 10 20.57 -15.69 -1.67
N ALA A 11 20.90 -16.64 -2.56
CA ALA A 11 20.83 -16.46 -4.01
C ALA A 11 19.43 -16.04 -4.48
N TYR A 12 18.37 -16.68 -3.96
CA TYR A 12 17.00 -16.34 -4.31
C TYR A 12 16.61 -14.93 -3.85
N LYS A 13 17.06 -14.54 -2.65
CA LYS A 13 16.82 -13.18 -2.11
C LYS A 13 17.50 -12.12 -2.98
N ILE A 14 18.71 -12.40 -3.47
CA ILE A 14 19.44 -11.49 -4.38
C ILE A 14 18.68 -11.31 -5.69
N VAL A 15 18.30 -12.41 -6.36
CA VAL A 15 17.55 -12.35 -7.62
C VAL A 15 16.22 -11.62 -7.44
N SER A 16 15.48 -11.94 -6.37
CA SER A 16 14.21 -11.27 -6.05
C SER A 16 14.39 -9.77 -5.82
N LYS A 17 15.47 -9.35 -5.14
CA LYS A 17 15.76 -7.94 -4.90
C LYS A 17 16.11 -7.19 -6.18
N VAL A 18 16.89 -7.80 -7.07
CA VAL A 18 17.20 -7.22 -8.39
C VAL A 18 15.92 -6.99 -9.19
N LEU A 19 15.02 -7.99 -9.23
CA LEU A 19 13.76 -7.87 -9.93
C LEU A 19 12.86 -6.77 -9.32
N ALA A 20 12.73 -6.74 -8.00
CA ALA A 20 11.94 -5.72 -7.30
C ALA A 20 12.46 -4.31 -7.59
N ASN A 21 13.78 -4.10 -7.61
CA ASN A 21 14.38 -2.81 -7.92
C ASN A 21 14.11 -2.37 -9.38
N ARG A 22 14.08 -3.31 -10.33
CA ARG A 22 13.72 -3.01 -11.74
C ARG A 22 12.24 -2.63 -11.86
N LEU A 23 11.36 -3.37 -11.20
CA LEU A 23 9.91 -3.09 -11.19
C LEU A 23 9.58 -1.75 -10.54
N ALA A 24 10.33 -1.37 -9.50
CA ALA A 24 10.13 -0.09 -8.81
C ALA A 24 10.29 1.13 -9.73
N LEU A 25 10.98 1.02 -10.86
CA LEU A 25 11.15 2.10 -11.84
C LEU A 25 9.90 2.32 -12.70
N VAL A 26 9.13 1.27 -12.98
CA VAL A 26 7.96 1.32 -13.86
C VAL A 26 6.64 1.42 -13.11
N LEU A 27 6.61 0.91 -11.87
CA LEU A 27 5.42 0.93 -11.02
C LEU A 27 4.75 2.32 -10.91
N PRO A 28 5.48 3.44 -10.73
CA PRO A 28 4.87 4.77 -10.62
C PRO A 28 4.03 5.19 -11.83
N HIS A 29 4.26 4.61 -13.00
CA HIS A 29 3.52 4.91 -14.24
C HIS A 29 2.30 4.00 -14.45
N ILE A 30 2.17 2.91 -13.68
CA ILE A 30 1.13 1.88 -13.83
C ILE A 30 0.08 1.99 -12.72
N ILE A 31 0.51 2.41 -11.53
CA ILE A 31 -0.31 2.43 -10.32
C ILE A 31 -0.84 3.83 -10.01
N ASP A 32 -1.95 3.88 -9.29
CA ASP A 32 -2.54 5.14 -8.85
C ASP A 32 -1.68 5.81 -7.75
N GLU A 33 -1.71 7.14 -7.66
CA GLU A 33 -0.98 7.90 -6.63
C GLU A 33 -1.44 7.56 -5.21
N ARG A 34 -2.70 7.15 -5.04
CA ARG A 34 -3.29 6.74 -3.75
C ARG A 34 -2.73 5.41 -3.22
N GLN A 35 -2.07 4.61 -4.06
CA GLN A 35 -1.40 3.37 -3.63
C GLN A 35 -0.07 3.70 -2.96
N THR A 36 -0.08 3.86 -1.64
CA THR A 36 1.07 4.39 -0.88
C THR A 36 2.02 3.33 -0.31
N ALA A 37 1.61 2.06 -0.25
CA ALA A 37 2.40 1.02 0.38
C ALA A 37 3.57 0.52 -0.49
N PHE A 38 4.69 0.17 0.16
CA PHE A 38 5.86 -0.51 -0.43
C PHE A 38 6.59 0.22 -1.58
N LEU A 39 6.35 1.53 -1.76
CA LEU A 39 6.98 2.33 -2.80
C LEU A 39 7.88 3.39 -2.17
N LYS A 40 9.06 3.58 -2.76
CA LYS A 40 10.01 4.60 -2.30
C LYS A 40 9.40 5.99 -2.49
N GLY A 41 9.49 6.82 -1.44
CA GLY A 41 8.97 8.19 -1.46
C GLY A 41 7.45 8.30 -1.24
N ARG A 42 6.73 7.19 -1.05
CA ARG A 42 5.34 7.20 -0.60
C ARG A 42 5.27 6.76 0.86
N HIS A 43 4.56 7.53 1.69
CA HIS A 43 4.44 7.27 3.12
C HIS A 43 3.04 6.79 3.47
N ILE A 44 2.95 5.78 4.34
CA ILE A 44 1.67 5.21 4.81
C ILE A 44 0.75 6.26 5.43
N LEU A 45 1.34 7.28 6.06
CA LEU A 45 0.63 8.39 6.69
C LEU A 45 -0.19 9.21 5.69
N HIS A 46 0.22 9.30 4.43
CA HIS A 46 -0.55 10.02 3.41
C HIS A 46 -1.92 9.38 3.20
N GLY A 47 -2.01 8.05 3.22
CA GLY A 47 -3.29 7.35 3.09
C GLY A 47 -4.22 7.62 4.27
N VAL A 48 -3.68 7.68 5.49
CA VAL A 48 -4.44 8.00 6.70
C VAL A 48 -4.94 9.44 6.69
N MET A 49 -4.10 10.39 6.26
CA MET A 49 -4.45 11.80 6.16
C MET A 49 -5.59 12.02 5.16
N ILE A 50 -5.47 11.46 3.94
CA ILE A 50 -6.52 11.56 2.91
C ILE A 50 -7.85 10.98 3.44
N ALA A 51 -7.82 9.81 4.08
CA ALA A 51 -9.04 9.21 4.63
C ALA A 51 -9.69 10.09 5.70
N ASN A 52 -8.89 10.71 6.58
CA ASN A 52 -9.39 11.60 7.62
C ASN A 52 -10.04 12.87 7.04
N GLU A 53 -9.42 13.47 6.02
CA GLU A 53 -9.96 14.65 5.32
C GLU A 53 -11.28 14.35 4.62
N VAL A 54 -11.37 13.21 3.90
CA VAL A 54 -12.60 12.79 3.21
C VAL A 54 -13.76 12.58 4.21
N ILE A 55 -13.50 11.97 5.37
CA ILE A 55 -14.51 11.78 6.42
C ILE A 55 -14.92 13.13 7.03
N ALA A 56 -13.95 14.01 7.31
CA ALA A 56 -14.22 15.33 7.84
C ALA A 56 -15.07 16.18 6.88
N GLU A 57 -14.77 16.12 5.59
CA GLU A 57 -15.53 16.81 4.53
C GLU A 57 -16.97 16.27 4.44
N ALA A 58 -17.15 14.95 4.44
CA ALA A 58 -18.49 14.36 4.41
C ALA A 58 -19.32 14.78 5.62
N LYS A 59 -18.72 14.81 6.82
CA LYS A 59 -19.36 15.30 8.04
C LYS A 59 -19.71 16.78 7.96
N PHE A 60 -18.81 17.61 7.44
CA PHE A 60 -19.06 19.05 7.26
C PHE A 60 -20.22 19.31 6.30
N LYS A 61 -20.32 18.53 5.21
CA LYS A 61 -21.38 18.66 4.21
C LYS A 61 -22.70 17.98 4.61
N ASN A 62 -22.77 17.33 5.78
CA ASN A 62 -23.89 16.45 6.18
C ASN A 62 -24.24 15.39 5.12
N ASN A 63 -23.24 14.92 4.37
CA ASN A 63 -23.43 13.87 3.37
C ASN A 63 -23.38 12.50 4.06
N PRO A 64 -24.33 11.59 3.76
CA PRO A 64 -24.23 10.22 4.22
C PRO A 64 -22.94 9.57 3.70
N CYS A 65 -22.15 8.97 4.59
CA CYS A 65 -20.86 8.37 4.28
C CYS A 65 -20.81 6.94 4.81
N MET A 66 -20.19 6.04 4.04
CA MET A 66 -19.91 4.67 4.45
C MET A 66 -18.43 4.36 4.19
N VAL A 67 -17.74 3.82 5.20
CA VAL A 67 -16.37 3.34 5.05
C VAL A 67 -16.41 1.83 4.85
N PHE A 68 -15.96 1.38 3.69
CA PHE A 68 -15.85 -0.05 3.38
C PHE A 68 -14.40 -0.51 3.56
N LYS A 69 -14.14 -1.21 4.65
CA LYS A 69 -12.81 -1.78 4.94
C LYS A 69 -12.77 -3.23 4.45
N VAL A 70 -11.94 -3.47 3.45
CA VAL A 70 -11.70 -4.80 2.86
C VAL A 70 -10.27 -5.22 3.19
N ASP A 71 -10.07 -6.50 3.49
CA ASP A 71 -8.77 -7.11 3.61
C ASP A 71 -8.76 -8.44 2.85
N PHE A 72 -7.58 -8.88 2.43
CA PHE A 72 -7.43 -10.18 1.79
C PHE A 72 -7.20 -11.25 2.86
N GLU A 73 -7.94 -12.35 2.75
CA GLU A 73 -7.59 -13.57 3.48
C GLU A 73 -6.27 -14.13 2.93
N LYS A 74 -5.50 -14.77 3.80
CA LYS A 74 -4.16 -15.24 3.52
C LYS A 74 -4.15 -16.66 2.94
#